data_AF-A0A8J5ZBN2-F1
#
_entry.id   AF-A0A8J5ZBN2-F1
#
_cell.length_a   1.000
_cell.length_b   1.000
_cell.length_c   1.000
_cell.angle_alpha   90.00
_cell.angle_beta   90.00
_cell.angle_gamma   90.00
#
_symmetry.space_group_name_H-M   'P 1'
#
loop_
_entity.id
_entity.type
_entity.pdbx_description
1 polymer ?
#
loop_
_entity_poly.entity_id
_entity_poly.type
_entity_poly.pdbx_seq_one_letter_code
_entity_poly.pdbx_strand_id
1 'polypeptide(L)' 'MGWKGKSSLIIEIGSNEVFSWFENKRLRSWLLQPIFKDIENGMVRVGNVSFSKAEKYGNEMAYALALVGIKGTGMFKAWW' A
#
# COMPACT_ATOMS: atom_id res chain seq x y z
N MET A 1 16.52 4.22 26.60
CA MET A 1 15.85 5.19 25.71
C MET A 1 14.67 4.51 25.07
N GLY A 2 13.46 4.72 25.60
CA GLY A 2 12.24 4.08 25.09
C GLY A 2 11.61 4.91 23.99
N TRP A 3 11.91 4.61 22.73
CA TRP A 3 11.06 5.07 21.63
C TRP A 3 9.73 4.32 21.71
N LYS A 4 8.78 4.91 22.45
CA LYS A 4 7.34 4.54 22.45
C LYS A 4 6.53 5.53 21.61
N GLY A 5 7.10 6.02 20.50
CA GLY A 5 6.31 6.71 19.47
C GLY A 5 5.65 5.65 18.60
N LYS A 6 4.32 5.63 18.50
CA LYS A 6 3.65 4.88 17.43
C LYS A 6 4.17 5.45 16.12
N SER A 7 4.88 4.65 15.32
CA SER A 7 5.32 5.07 13.99
C SER A 7 4.10 5.47 13.15
N SER A 8 4.21 6.59 12.45
CA SER A 8 3.22 7.03 11.48
C SER A 8 3.68 6.67 10.08
N LEU A 9 2.80 6.02 9.31
CA LEU A 9 3.03 5.68 7.90
C LEU A 9 1.92 6.28 7.06
N ILE A 10 2.31 7.03 6.03
CA ILE A 10 1.39 7.51 4.99
C ILE A 10 1.64 6.66 3.76
N ILE A 11 0.59 6.02 3.24
CA ILE A 11 0.65 5.21 2.03
C ILE A 11 -0.03 5.97 0.90
N GLU A 12 0.76 6.37 -0.09
CA GLU A 12 0.27 7.02 -1.30
C GLU A 12 -0.21 5.99 -2.33
N ILE A 13 -1.43 6.16 -2.82
CA ILE A 13 -2.09 5.25 -3.75
C ILE A 13 -2.41 5.99 -5.06
N GLY A 14 -1.89 5.46 -6.17
CA GLY A 14 -2.17 6.00 -7.51
C GLY A 14 -3.47 5.48 -8.15
N SER A 15 -4.00 4.35 -7.67
CA SER A 15 -5.24 3.77 -8.19
C SER A 15 -6.47 4.28 -7.44
N ASN A 16 -7.41 4.89 -8.17
CA ASN A 16 -8.69 5.32 -7.63
C ASN A 16 -9.51 4.16 -7.06
N GLU A 17 -9.49 3.02 -7.75
CA GLU A 17 -10.24 1.84 -7.34
C GLU A 17 -9.70 1.31 -6.00
N VAL A 18 -8.38 1.15 -5.90
CA VAL A 18 -7.75 0.68 -4.66
C VAL A 18 -7.96 1.67 -3.52
N PHE A 19 -7.86 2.98 -3.79
CA PHE A 19 -8.15 4.01 -2.79
C PHE A 19 -9.60 3.90 -2.28
N SER A 20 -10.57 3.70 -3.18
CA SER A 20 -11.98 3.54 -2.82
C SER A 20 -12.26 2.32 -1.93
N TRP A 21 -11.46 1.24 -2.05
CA TRP A 21 -11.56 0.07 -1.18
C TRP A 21 -11.16 0.36 0.28
N PHE A 22 -10.28 1.35 0.49
CA PHE A 22 -9.89 1.79 1.84
C PHE A 22 -10.87 2.80 2.41
N GLU A 23 -11.46 3.67 1.58
CA GLU A 23 -12.54 4.59 2.00
C GLU A 23 -13.84 3.84 2.31
N ASN A 24 -14.18 2.84 1.50
CA ASN A 24 -15.40 2.07 1.63
C ASN A 24 -15.13 0.57 1.51
N LYS A 25 -15.10 -0.11 2.66
CA LYS A 25 -14.85 -1.55 2.73
C LYS A 25 -15.87 -2.41 1.96
N ARG A 26 -17.06 -1.89 1.66
CA ARG A 26 -18.09 -2.62 0.88
C ARG A 26 -17.72 -2.80 -0.59
N LEU A 27 -16.81 -1.97 -1.11
CA LEU A 27 -16.32 -2.06 -2.49
C LEU A 27 -15.22 -3.12 -2.65
N ARG A 28 -14.75 -3.72 -1.55
CA ARG A 28 -13.70 -4.73 -1.56
C ARG A 28 -14.22 -6.02 -2.18
N SER A 29 -13.47 -6.54 -3.16
CA SER A 29 -13.74 -7.87 -3.71
C SER A 29 -13.57 -8.94 -2.64
N TRP A 30 -14.53 -9.86 -2.56
CA TRP A 30 -14.48 -11.02 -1.65
C TRP A 30 -13.28 -11.93 -1.93
N LEU A 31 -12.83 -12.02 -3.18
CA LEU A 31 -11.68 -12.85 -3.57
C LEU A 31 -10.36 -12.37 -2.95
N LEU A 32 -10.28 -11.09 -2.57
CA LEU A 32 -9.08 -10.47 -2.02
C LEU A 32 -9.09 -10.39 -0.49
N GLN A 33 -10.06 -11.05 0.18
CA GLN A 33 -10.19 -11.07 1.64
C GLN A 33 -8.89 -11.48 2.37
N PRO A 34 -8.13 -12.51 1.93
CA PRO A 34 -6.86 -12.85 2.57
C PRO A 34 -5.85 -11.69 2.53
N ILE A 35 -5.77 -10.99 1.40
CA ILE A 35 -4.86 -9.85 1.21
C ILE A 35 -5.25 -8.69 2.11
N PHE A 36 -6.54 -8.36 2.20
CA PHE A 36 -7.00 -7.29 3.09
C PHE A 36 -6.72 -7.60 4.56
N LYS A 37 -6.90 -8.86 4.98
CA LYS A 37 -6.57 -9.30 6.34
C LYS A 37 -5.08 -9.11 6.66
N ASP A 38 -4.21 -9.46 5.71
CA ASP A 38 -2.77 -9.29 5.89
C ASP A 38 -2.36 -7.81 5.98
N ILE A 39 -2.95 -6.94 5.15
CA ILE A 39 -2.74 -5.49 5.21
C ILE A 39 -3.20 -4.93 6.57
N GLU A 40 -4.40 -5.29 7.02
CA GLU A 40 -4.96 -4.83 8.30
C GLU A 40 -4.11 -5.29 9.49
N ASN A 41 -3.61 -6.52 9.47
CA ASN A 41 -2.65 -7.02 10.47
C ASN A 41 -1.34 -6.21 10.47
N GLY A 42 -0.84 -5.85 9.29
CA GLY A 42 0.33 -4.98 9.13
C GLY A 42 0.10 -3.60 9.73
N MET A 43 -1.06 -2.99 9.45
CA MET A 43 -1.43 -1.67 9.98
C MET A 43 -1.46 -1.65 11.52
N VAL A 44 -2.00 -2.69 12.15
CA VAL A 44 -2.01 -2.83 13.62
C VAL A 44 -0.59 -2.83 14.20
N ARG A 45 0.37 -3.45 13.50
CA ARG A 45 1.78 -3.48 13.93
C ARG A 45 2.47 -2.12 13.79
N VAL A 46 2.19 -1.39 12.71
CA VAL A 46 2.77 -0.05 12.46
C VAL A 46 2.18 1.00 13.40
N GLY A 47 0.91 0.87 13.76
CA GLY A 47 0.21 1.78 14.64
C GLY A 47 -0.62 2.78 13.86
N ASN A 48 -0.04 3.94 13.51
CA ASN A 48 -0.78 4.98 12.81
C ASN A 48 -0.54 4.89 11.30
N VAL A 49 -1.53 4.42 10.54
CA VAL A 49 -1.45 4.32 9.08
C VAL A 49 -2.57 5.14 8.46
N SER A 50 -2.22 6.03 7.54
CA SER A 50 -3.17 6.77 6.72
C SER A 50 -2.91 6.51 5.23
N PHE A 51 -3.97 6.69 4.43
CA PHE A 51 -3.90 6.56 2.99
C PHE A 51 -4.13 7.94 2.36
N SER A 52 -3.33 8.28 1.38
CA SER A 52 -3.51 9.47 0.55
C SER A 52 -3.57 9.06 -0.91
N LYS A 53 -4.33 9.82 -1.70
CA LYS A 53 -4.34 9.66 -3.13
C LYS A 53 -3.13 10.38 -3.70
N ALA A 54 -2.33 9.69 -4.50
CA ALA A 54 -1.20 10.30 -5.18
C ALA A 54 -1.69 11.34 -6.18
N GLU A 55 -1.01 12.48 -6.24
CA GLU A 55 -1.23 13.46 -7.30
C GLU A 55 -0.84 12.88 -8.66
N LYS A 56 -1.21 13.58 -9.75
CA LYS A 56 -0.81 13.19 -11.09
C LYS A 56 0.73 13.12 -11.13
N TYR A 57 1.27 11.94 -11.41
CA TYR A 57 2.71 11.62 -11.41
C TYR A 57 3.39 11.49 -10.03
N GLY A 58 2.68 11.68 -8.91
CA GLY A 58 3.27 11.55 -7.56
C GLY A 58 3.82 10.14 -7.26
N ASN A 59 3.36 9.14 -8.00
CA ASN A 59 3.75 7.74 -7.81
C ASN A 59 4.47 7.12 -9.01
N GLU A 60 5.16 7.93 -9.82
CA GLU A 60 5.90 7.45 -11.00
C GLU A 60 6.95 6.39 -10.66
N MET A 61 7.61 6.52 -9.50
CA MET A 61 8.61 5.55 -9.09
C MET A 61 7.99 4.17 -8.84
N ALA A 62 6.89 4.07 -8.08
CA ALA A 62 6.24 2.78 -7.87
C ALA A 62 5.67 2.21 -9.17
N TYR A 63 5.18 3.07 -10.07
CA TYR A 63 4.73 2.66 -11.39
C TYR A 63 5.89 2.07 -12.23
N ALA A 64 7.03 2.75 -12.28
CA ALA A 64 8.22 2.26 -12.98
C ALA A 64 8.71 0.93 -12.40
N LEU A 65 8.73 0.79 -11.07
CA LEU A 65 9.08 -0.45 -10.40
C LEU A 65 8.09 -1.59 -10.71
N ALA A 66 6.79 -1.31 -10.72
CA ALA A 66 5.79 -2.28 -11.11
C ALA A 66 5.97 -2.74 -12.57
N LEU A 67 6.28 -1.82 -13.49
CA LEU A 67 6.58 -2.14 -14.89
C LEU A 67 7.82 -3.04 -15.03
N VAL A 68 8.89 -2.76 -14.27
CA VAL A 68 10.08 -3.61 -14.24
C VAL A 68 9.74 -4.99 -13.71
N GLY A 69 8.90 -5.08 -12.67
CA GLY A 69 8.45 -6.35 -12.09
C GLY A 69 7.64 -7.21 -13.06
N ILE A 70 6.71 -6.59 -13.80
CA ILE A 70 5.90 -7.30 -14.81
C ILE A 70 6.78 -7.84 -15.94
N LYS A 71 7.83 -7.10 -16.32
CA LYS A 71 8.76 -7.50 -17.39
C LYS A 71 9.83 -8.49 -16.93
N GLY A 72 10.03 -8.62 -15.63
CA GLY A 72 11.03 -9.51 -15.06
C GLY A 72 10.64 -10.99 -15.13
N THR A 73 11.62 -11.88 -15.17
CA THR A 73 11.40 -13.34 -15.12
C THR A 73 11.23 -13.88 -13.71
N GLY A 74 11.37 -13.02 -12.69
CA GLY A 74 11.27 -13.39 -11.29
C GLY A 74 11.03 -12.19 -10.39
N MET A 75 10.71 -12.47 -9.12
CA MET A 75 10.50 -11.45 -8.11
C MET A 75 11.83 -10.75 -7.78
N PHE A 76 11.86 -9.43 -7.91
CA PHE A 76 13.02 -8.62 -7.53
C PHE A 76 12.73 -7.89 -6.22
N LYS A 77 13.77 -7.68 -5.41
CA LYS A 77 13.70 -6.78 -4.26
C LYS A 77 14.10 -5.40 -4.71
N ALA A 78 13.18 -4.45 -4.66
CA ALA A 78 13.54 -3.04 -4.69
C ALA A 78 14.17 -2.71 -3.32
N TRP A 79 15.46 -2.34 -3.33
CA TRP A 79 16.14 -1.84 -2.13
C TRP A 79 16.13 -0.31 -2.20
N TRP A 80 15.81 0.32 -1.07
CA TRP A 80 15.95 1.75 -0.82
C TRP A 80 16.45 1.97 0.61
#